data_AF-W1V4M3-F1
#
_entry.id   AF-W1V4M3-F1
#
_cell.length_a   1.000
_cell.length_b   1.000
_cell.length_c   1.000
_cell.angle_alpha   90.00
_cell.angle_beta   90.00
_cell.angle_gamma   90.00
#
_symmetry.space_group_name_H-M   'P 1'
#
loop_
_entity.id
_entity.type
_entity.pdbx_description
1 polymer ?
#
loop_
_entity_poly.entity_id
_entity_poly.type
_entity_poly.pdbx_seq_one_letter_code
_entity_poly.pdbx_strand_id
1 'polypeptide(L)'
;VQNFSINDETKTINYEQIQALKPDLIIMRDSYGKAAYNALSKIAPTISVNVNKEEVALLTIAKALGVPEKGEARLKEYYSQAKKTRIALAEHMQGETVAFLRILNKEIRLYPYMKSDLNVFMAELLNIKPPDMVLETELNPTNNAISLERLPDLDAGYLIVSAGYGASSANNQGVADQRLANLKKD
;
A
#
# COMPACT_ATOMS: atom_id res chain seq x y z
N VAL A 1 -16.79 11.31 -12.16
CA VAL A 1 -16.19 11.71 -10.87
C VAL A 1 -15.60 13.10 -11.07
N GLN A 2 -16.07 14.11 -10.35
CA GLN A 2 -15.46 15.45 -10.41
C GLN A 2 -14.30 15.47 -9.40
N ASN A 3 -13.13 15.93 -9.83
CA ASN A 3 -11.96 16.03 -8.98
C ASN A 3 -12.03 17.34 -8.19
N PHE A 4 -11.88 17.29 -6.87
CA PHE A 4 -11.69 18.48 -6.04
C PHE A 4 -10.25 18.52 -5.54
N SER A 5 -9.72 19.73 -5.40
CA SER A 5 -8.33 19.91 -4.99
C SER A 5 -8.23 19.79 -3.48
N ILE A 6 -7.67 18.69 -3.00
CA ILE A 6 -6.98 18.69 -1.71
C ILE A 6 -5.63 19.34 -1.98
N ASN A 7 -5.24 20.35 -1.20
CA ASN A 7 -3.87 20.82 -1.29
C ASN A 7 -2.97 19.70 -0.75
N ASP A 8 -2.28 18.97 -1.64
CA ASP A 8 -1.48 17.81 -1.26
C ASP A 8 -0.28 18.17 -0.37
N GLU A 9 0.22 19.41 -0.46
CA GLU A 9 1.34 19.91 0.35
C GLU A 9 0.90 20.22 1.78
N THR A 10 -0.25 20.88 1.93
CA THR A 10 -0.76 21.33 3.25
C THR A 10 -1.84 20.43 3.82
N LYS A 11 -2.24 19.38 3.08
CA LYS A 11 -3.33 18.44 3.38
C LYS A 11 -4.64 19.14 3.79
N THR A 12 -4.87 20.34 3.26
CA THR A 12 -6.00 21.18 3.68
C THR A 12 -7.20 20.97 2.76
N ILE A 13 -8.38 20.92 3.36
CA ILE A 13 -9.66 20.68 2.67
C ILE A 13 -10.31 22.02 2.33
N ASN A 14 -10.69 22.23 1.06
CA ASN A 14 -11.50 23.37 0.66
C ASN A 14 -12.99 23.05 0.81
N TYR A 15 -13.60 23.48 1.92
CA TYR A 15 -15.00 23.19 2.23
C TYR A 15 -16.00 23.88 1.31
N GLU A 16 -15.70 25.10 0.83
CA GLU A 16 -16.58 25.85 -0.09
C GLU A 16 -16.69 25.12 -1.43
N GLN A 17 -15.57 24.61 -1.94
CA GLN A 17 -15.57 23.80 -3.16
C GLN A 17 -16.41 22.53 -2.99
N ILE A 18 -16.26 21.83 -1.85
CA ILE A 18 -17.05 20.63 -1.56
C ILE A 18 -18.54 20.98 -1.47
N GLN A 19 -18.90 22.09 -0.83
CA GLN A 19 -20.28 22.54 -0.74
C GLN A 19 -20.89 22.86 -2.12
N ALA A 20 -20.12 23.48 -3.01
CA ALA A 20 -20.57 23.78 -4.37
C ALA A 20 -20.90 22.52 -5.20
N LEU A 21 -20.29 21.38 -4.88
CA LEU A 21 -20.57 20.09 -5.52
C LEU A 21 -21.91 19.48 -5.10
N LYS A 22 -22.51 19.96 -3.99
CA LYS A 22 -23.75 19.43 -3.41
C LYS A 22 -23.74 17.88 -3.28
N PRO A 23 -22.75 17.31 -2.56
CA PRO A 23 -22.62 15.87 -2.48
C PRO A 23 -23.77 15.23 -1.69
N ASP A 24 -24.22 14.06 -2.13
CA ASP A 24 -25.19 13.25 -1.37
C ASP A 24 -24.51 12.44 -0.25
N LEU A 25 -23.21 12.18 -0.39
CA LEU A 25 -22.37 11.46 0.57
C LEU A 25 -20.92 11.95 0.46
N ILE A 26 -20.26 12.12 1.61
CA ILE A 26 -18.82 12.38 1.71
C ILE A 26 -18.15 11.18 2.37
N ILE A 27 -17.08 10.68 1.76
CA ILE A 27 -16.24 9.61 2.30
C ILE A 27 -14.85 10.18 2.54
N MET A 28 -14.37 10.15 3.78
CA MET A 28 -13.06 10.68 4.16
C MET A 28 -12.18 9.62 4.82
N ARG A 29 -10.86 9.79 4.73
CA ARG A 29 -9.92 9.03 5.54
C ARG A 29 -9.95 9.54 6.99
N ASP A 30 -9.85 8.61 7.94
CA ASP A 30 -9.79 8.90 9.37
C ASP A 30 -8.64 9.84 9.79
N SER A 31 -7.53 9.82 9.05
CA SER A 31 -6.34 10.67 9.30
C SER A 31 -6.59 12.19 9.25
N TYR A 32 -7.71 12.65 8.68
CA TYR A 32 -8.07 14.08 8.67
C TYR A 32 -8.69 14.57 10.00
N GLY A 33 -8.99 13.66 10.92
CA GLY A 33 -9.40 13.98 12.28
C GLY A 33 -10.83 14.51 12.45
N LYS A 34 -11.22 14.66 13.72
CA LYS A 34 -12.61 14.98 14.12
C LYS A 34 -13.08 16.36 13.66
N ALA A 35 -12.20 17.35 13.61
CA ALA A 35 -12.55 18.70 13.18
C ALA A 35 -12.99 18.73 11.71
N ALA A 36 -12.25 18.06 10.82
CA ALA A 36 -12.61 17.91 9.43
C ALA A 36 -13.93 17.14 9.26
N TYR A 37 -14.09 16.04 9.98
CA TYR A 37 -15.35 15.27 9.98
C TYR A 37 -16.55 16.14 10.35
N ASN A 38 -16.45 16.92 11.43
CA ASN A 38 -17.52 17.81 11.87
C ASN A 38 -17.84 18.91 10.84
N ALA A 39 -16.83 19.44 10.15
CA ALA A 39 -17.03 20.45 9.12
C ALA A 39 -17.72 19.86 7.88
N LEU A 40 -17.27 18.70 7.41
CA LEU A 40 -17.86 17.99 6.27
C LEU A 40 -19.28 17.51 6.55
N SER A 41 -19.55 17.07 7.78
CA SER A 41 -20.89 16.62 8.20
C SER A 41 -21.94 17.74 8.18
N LYS A 42 -21.54 19.02 8.15
CA LYS A 42 -22.45 20.15 7.95
C LYS A 42 -22.83 20.35 6.48
N ILE A 43 -22.08 19.78 5.55
CA ILE A 43 -22.29 19.88 4.11
C ILE A 43 -23.19 18.74 3.63
N ALA A 44 -22.88 17.51 4.02
CA ALA A 44 -23.61 16.31 3.62
C ALA A 44 -23.37 15.14 4.60
N PRO A 45 -24.18 14.06 4.55
CA PRO A 45 -23.87 12.82 5.26
C PRO A 45 -22.41 12.41 5.03
N THR A 46 -21.67 12.18 6.10
CA THR A 46 -20.23 11.94 6.04
C THR A 46 -19.88 10.65 6.76
N ILE A 47 -19.06 9.80 6.13
CA ILE A 47 -18.44 8.65 6.78
C ILE A 47 -16.92 8.81 6.82
N SER A 48 -16.31 8.33 7.90
CA SER A 48 -14.86 8.25 8.05
C SER A 48 -14.43 6.79 8.01
N VAL A 49 -13.45 6.46 7.18
CA VAL A 49 -12.93 5.10 7.02
C VAL A 49 -11.44 5.04 7.36
N ASN A 50 -11.05 3.99 8.07
CA ASN A 50 -9.64 3.63 8.22
C ASN A 50 -9.24 2.78 7.02
N VAL A 51 -8.50 3.36 6.08
CA VAL A 51 -8.07 2.67 4.86
C VAL A 51 -7.05 1.55 5.11
N ASN A 52 -6.39 1.54 6.28
CA ASN A 52 -5.50 0.44 6.69
C ASN A 52 -6.28 -0.74 7.32
N LYS A 53 -7.62 -0.67 7.28
CA LYS A 53 -8.56 -1.75 7.61
C LYS A 53 -9.46 -1.95 6.40
N GLU A 54 -8.87 -2.40 5.31
CA GLU A 54 -9.41 -2.37 3.95
C GLU A 54 -10.78 -3.05 3.86
N GLU A 55 -10.97 -4.18 4.55
CA GLU A 55 -12.24 -4.90 4.57
C GLU A 55 -13.35 -4.11 5.26
N VAL A 56 -13.05 -3.56 6.44
CA VAL A 56 -13.97 -2.74 7.21
C VAL A 56 -14.31 -1.48 6.42
N ALA A 57 -13.32 -0.87 5.77
CA ALA A 57 -13.52 0.28 4.90
C ALA A 57 -14.43 -0.07 3.72
N LEU A 58 -14.15 -1.16 2.99
CA LEU A 58 -14.97 -1.63 1.87
C LEU A 58 -16.42 -1.86 2.27
N LEU A 59 -16.65 -2.62 3.35
CA LEU A 59 -18.00 -2.95 3.83
C LEU A 59 -18.74 -1.71 4.34
N THR A 60 -18.03 -0.79 5.02
CA THR A 60 -18.60 0.48 5.49
C THR A 60 -19.03 1.35 4.31
N ILE A 61 -18.18 1.46 3.28
CA ILE A 61 -18.49 2.22 2.06
C ILE A 61 -19.68 1.59 1.33
N ALA A 62 -19.68 0.28 1.13
CA ALA A 62 -20.78 -0.43 0.47
C ALA A 62 -22.11 -0.22 1.19
N LYS A 63 -22.11 -0.27 2.53
CA LYS A 63 -23.29 0.01 3.35
C LYS A 63 -23.76 1.46 3.21
N ALA A 64 -22.84 2.43 3.24
CA ALA A 64 -23.16 3.85 3.09
C ALA A 64 -23.72 4.19 1.69
N LEU A 65 -23.32 3.44 0.68
CA LEU A 65 -23.83 3.53 -0.69
C LEU A 65 -25.15 2.74 -0.90
N GLY A 66 -25.68 2.08 0.13
CA GLY A 66 -26.91 1.28 0.03
C GLY A 66 -26.78 -0.01 -0.79
N VAL A 67 -25.56 -0.52 -0.96
CA VAL A 67 -25.25 -1.75 -1.73
C VAL A 67 -24.38 -2.74 -0.95
N PRO A 68 -24.74 -3.11 0.29
CA PRO A 68 -23.93 -3.98 1.15
C PRO A 68 -23.57 -5.32 0.47
N GLU A 69 -24.48 -5.88 -0.32
CA GLU A 69 -24.29 -7.12 -1.06
C GLU A 69 -23.13 -7.05 -2.07
N LYS A 70 -22.89 -5.87 -2.68
CA LYS A 70 -21.74 -5.66 -3.57
C LYS A 70 -20.43 -5.65 -2.80
N GLY A 71 -20.43 -5.10 -1.57
CA GLY A 71 -19.25 -5.12 -0.70
C GLY A 71 -18.88 -6.54 -0.31
N GLU A 72 -19.84 -7.34 0.13
CA GLU A 72 -19.65 -8.75 0.48
C GLU A 72 -19.20 -9.59 -0.71
N ALA A 73 -19.85 -9.41 -1.87
CA ALA A 73 -19.47 -10.11 -3.11
C ALA A 73 -18.02 -9.78 -3.51
N ARG A 74 -17.62 -8.51 -3.44
CA ARG A 74 -16.26 -8.07 -3.76
C ARG A 74 -15.24 -8.66 -2.78
N LEU A 75 -15.55 -8.71 -1.50
CA LEU A 75 -14.66 -9.31 -0.50
C LEU A 75 -14.50 -10.82 -0.71
N LYS A 76 -15.59 -11.52 -1.02
CA LYS A 76 -15.56 -12.95 -1.38
C LYS A 76 -14.73 -13.21 -2.63
N GLU A 77 -14.88 -12.38 -3.66
CA GLU A 77 -14.08 -12.47 -4.88
C GLU A 77 -12.59 -12.30 -4.59
N TYR A 78 -12.23 -11.26 -3.82
CA TYR A 78 -10.85 -11.01 -3.40
C TYR A 78 -10.22 -12.23 -2.72
N TYR A 79 -10.90 -12.81 -1.73
CA TYR A 79 -10.42 -13.99 -1.02
C TYR A 79 -10.37 -15.25 -1.89
N SER A 80 -11.36 -15.43 -2.78
CA SER A 80 -11.31 -16.52 -3.75
C SER A 80 -10.12 -16.39 -4.69
N GLN A 81 -9.77 -15.17 -5.11
CA GLN A 81 -8.63 -14.93 -5.97
C GLN A 81 -7.32 -15.17 -5.21
N ALA A 82 -7.18 -14.66 -4.00
CA ALA A 82 -6.02 -14.90 -3.15
C ALA A 82 -5.77 -16.41 -2.94
N LYS A 83 -6.83 -17.18 -2.65
CA LYS A 83 -6.73 -18.64 -2.51
C LYS A 83 -6.25 -19.33 -3.80
N LYS A 84 -6.82 -18.96 -4.96
CA LYS A 84 -6.41 -19.52 -6.26
C LYS A 84 -4.95 -19.19 -6.56
N THR A 85 -4.55 -17.93 -6.35
CA THR A 85 -3.18 -17.48 -6.54
C THR A 85 -2.21 -18.21 -5.61
N ARG A 86 -2.55 -18.38 -4.33
CA ARG A 86 -1.71 -19.15 -3.38
C ARG A 86 -1.45 -20.57 -3.86
N ILE A 87 -2.47 -21.27 -4.37
CA ILE A 87 -2.33 -22.64 -4.88
C ILE A 87 -1.38 -22.66 -6.09
N ALA A 88 -1.63 -21.77 -7.06
CA ALA A 88 -0.78 -21.68 -8.26
C ALA A 88 0.68 -21.34 -7.90
N LEU A 89 0.90 -20.41 -6.97
CA LEU A 89 2.25 -20.04 -6.53
C LEU A 89 2.95 -21.21 -5.82
N ALA A 90 2.25 -21.99 -5.00
CA ALA A 90 2.84 -23.15 -4.36
C ALA A 90 3.34 -24.19 -5.39
N GLU A 91 2.63 -24.37 -6.49
CA GLU A 91 3.04 -25.27 -7.59
C GLU A 91 4.22 -24.72 -8.38
N HIS A 92 4.23 -23.42 -8.68
CA HIS A 92 5.25 -22.80 -9.54
C HIS A 92 6.53 -22.43 -8.81
N MET A 93 6.45 -22.01 -7.55
CA MET A 93 7.61 -21.52 -6.80
C MET A 93 8.40 -22.62 -6.13
N GLN A 94 7.85 -23.83 -5.97
CA GLN A 94 8.58 -24.99 -5.42
C GLN A 94 9.30 -24.73 -4.08
N GLY A 95 8.81 -23.78 -3.28
CA GLY A 95 9.38 -23.41 -1.98
C GLY A 95 10.40 -22.27 -2.02
N GLU A 96 10.69 -21.70 -3.20
CA GLU A 96 11.53 -20.52 -3.35
C GLU A 96 11.04 -19.33 -2.52
N THR A 97 11.98 -18.51 -2.06
CA THR A 97 11.73 -17.34 -1.23
C THR A 97 11.56 -16.08 -2.08
N VAL A 98 10.90 -15.08 -1.50
CA VAL A 98 10.71 -13.76 -2.15
C VAL A 98 11.20 -12.66 -1.24
N ALA A 99 12.01 -11.76 -1.79
CA ALA A 99 12.37 -10.51 -1.14
C ALA A 99 11.74 -9.32 -1.85
N PHE A 100 11.26 -8.35 -1.07
CA PHE A 100 10.78 -7.07 -1.58
C PHE A 100 11.84 -5.98 -1.39
N LEU A 101 12.33 -5.46 -2.51
CA LEU A 101 13.26 -4.35 -2.58
C LEU A 101 12.58 -3.08 -3.09
N ARG A 102 12.97 -1.96 -2.50
CA ARG A 102 12.65 -0.64 -3.04
C ARG A 102 13.91 0.14 -3.28
N ILE A 103 14.07 0.61 -4.50
CA ILE A 103 15.16 1.48 -4.90
C ILE A 103 14.69 2.92 -4.73
N LEU A 104 15.37 3.63 -3.84
CA LEU A 104 15.22 5.07 -3.64
C LEU A 104 16.44 5.79 -4.23
N ASN A 105 16.36 7.12 -4.28
CA ASN A 105 17.46 7.94 -4.79
C ASN A 105 18.78 7.71 -4.04
N LYS A 106 18.74 7.60 -2.70
CA LYS A 106 19.93 7.51 -1.85
C LYS A 106 20.25 6.11 -1.36
N GLU A 107 19.29 5.20 -1.36
CA GLU A 107 19.43 3.88 -0.72
C GLU A 107 18.56 2.83 -1.40
N ILE A 108 18.85 1.57 -1.10
CA ILE A 108 17.98 0.44 -1.43
C ILE A 108 17.42 -0.06 -0.10
N ARG A 109 16.12 -0.32 -0.04
CA ARG A 109 15.44 -0.82 1.16
C ARG A 109 14.99 -2.24 0.95
N LEU A 110 15.36 -3.12 1.88
CA LEU A 110 14.83 -4.48 2.01
C LEU A 110 13.68 -4.45 3.01
N TYR A 111 12.45 -4.73 2.58
CA TYR A 111 11.30 -4.56 3.46
C TYR A 111 11.11 -5.74 4.43
N PRO A 112 10.73 -5.47 5.70
CA PRO A 112 10.47 -6.49 6.71
C PRO A 112 9.23 -7.33 6.37
N TYR A 113 9.30 -8.62 6.71
CA TYR A 113 8.31 -9.64 6.36
C TYR A 113 6.92 -9.40 6.96
N MET A 114 6.84 -9.09 8.25
CA MET A 114 5.58 -8.96 9.01
C MET A 114 5.28 -7.51 9.45
N LYS A 115 6.00 -6.53 8.89
CA LYS A 115 5.82 -5.09 9.21
C LYS A 115 5.57 -4.21 7.98
N SER A 116 5.60 -4.77 6.78
CA SER A 116 5.27 -4.08 5.54
C SER A 116 3.99 -4.65 4.96
N ASP A 117 3.00 -3.81 4.63
CA ASP A 117 1.69 -4.24 4.12
C ASP A 117 1.81 -5.23 2.94
N LEU A 118 2.74 -4.99 2.01
CA LEU A 118 2.96 -5.88 0.88
C LEU A 118 3.51 -7.24 1.31
N ASN A 119 4.48 -7.25 2.23
CA ASN A 119 5.05 -8.51 2.72
C ASN A 119 4.07 -9.27 3.62
N VAL A 120 3.28 -8.57 4.44
CA VAL A 120 2.20 -9.17 5.24
C VAL A 120 1.16 -9.81 4.31
N PHE A 121 0.78 -9.13 3.22
CA PHE A 121 -0.09 -9.70 2.20
C PHE A 121 0.50 -10.99 1.59
N MET A 122 1.78 -10.96 1.21
CA MET A 122 2.47 -12.14 0.67
C MET A 122 2.57 -13.27 1.69
N ALA A 123 2.85 -12.95 2.96
CA ALA A 123 2.95 -13.90 4.06
C ALA A 123 1.61 -14.56 4.38
N GLU A 124 0.60 -13.77 4.70
CA GLU A 124 -0.65 -14.24 5.28
C GLU A 124 -1.61 -14.80 4.21
N LEU A 125 -1.73 -14.13 3.06
CA LEU A 125 -2.70 -14.54 2.03
C LEU A 125 -2.09 -15.46 0.98
N LEU A 126 -0.82 -15.26 0.63
CA LEU A 126 -0.15 -16.05 -0.41
C LEU A 126 0.77 -17.13 0.14
N ASN A 127 1.03 -17.18 1.45
CA ASN A 127 1.92 -18.14 2.09
C ASN A 127 3.32 -18.18 1.44
N ILE A 128 3.81 -17.02 1.02
CA ILE A 128 5.15 -16.84 0.44
C ILE A 128 6.15 -16.65 1.57
N LYS A 129 7.26 -17.38 1.53
CA LYS A 129 8.31 -17.28 2.55
C LYS A 129 9.35 -16.21 2.19
N PRO A 130 9.91 -15.52 3.18
CA PRO A 130 11.03 -14.60 2.97
C PRO A 130 12.37 -15.37 3.06
N PRO A 131 13.47 -14.80 2.54
CA PRO A 131 14.81 -15.26 2.88
C PRO A 131 15.21 -14.84 4.30
N ASP A 132 16.22 -15.49 4.88
CA ASP A 132 16.65 -15.24 6.27
C ASP A 132 17.05 -13.79 6.52
N MET A 133 17.72 -13.15 5.55
CA MET A 133 18.11 -11.75 5.65
C MET A 133 16.90 -10.80 5.81
N VAL A 134 15.75 -11.14 5.22
CA VAL A 134 14.52 -10.35 5.42
C VAL A 134 14.01 -10.52 6.85
N LEU A 135 14.13 -11.70 7.46
CA LEU A 135 13.76 -11.92 8.86
C LEU A 135 14.65 -11.11 9.81
N GLU A 136 15.93 -10.90 9.50
CA GLU A 136 16.82 -10.03 10.29
C GLU A 136 16.30 -8.58 10.37
N THR A 137 15.65 -8.09 9.30
CA THR A 137 15.12 -6.72 9.27
C THR A 137 13.97 -6.49 10.26
N GLU A 138 13.35 -7.56 10.77
CA GLU A 138 12.33 -7.48 11.82
C GLU A 138 12.88 -6.92 13.14
N LEU A 139 14.18 -7.07 13.39
CA LEU A 139 14.84 -6.58 14.61
C LEU A 139 14.99 -5.05 14.60
N ASN A 140 14.99 -4.43 13.41
CA ASN A 140 15.08 -2.99 13.25
C ASN A 140 14.24 -2.51 12.05
N PRO A 141 12.89 -2.55 12.14
CA PRO A 141 12.01 -2.34 11.00
C PRO A 141 12.01 -0.89 10.50
N THR A 142 12.58 0.05 11.26
CA THR A 142 12.68 1.47 10.90
C THR A 142 13.93 1.79 10.08
N ASN A 143 14.97 0.95 10.17
CA ASN A 143 16.19 1.07 9.35
C ASN A 143 16.39 -0.20 8.53
N ASN A 144 15.79 -0.21 7.36
CA ASN A 144 15.76 -1.35 6.47
C ASN A 144 16.60 -1.13 5.20
N ALA A 145 17.58 -0.24 5.28
CA ALA A 145 18.52 0.03 4.20
C ALA A 145 19.51 -1.14 4.04
N ILE A 146 19.74 -1.57 2.81
CA ILE A 146 20.73 -2.58 2.44
C ILE A 146 21.79 -1.95 1.52
N SER A 147 23.07 -2.24 1.79
CA SER A 147 24.18 -1.76 0.98
C SER A 147 24.35 -2.62 -0.28
N LEU A 148 24.99 -2.08 -1.32
CA LEU A 148 25.23 -2.83 -2.56
C LEU A 148 26.15 -4.04 -2.32
N GLU A 149 27.06 -3.94 -1.35
CA GLU A 149 27.99 -5.00 -0.98
C GLU A 149 27.28 -6.15 -0.26
N ARG A 150 26.16 -5.89 0.43
CA ARG A 150 25.34 -6.93 1.08
C ARG A 150 24.29 -7.54 0.16
N LEU A 151 23.97 -6.91 -0.98
CA LEU A 151 22.97 -7.45 -1.91
C LEU A 151 23.31 -8.85 -2.45
N PRO A 152 24.58 -9.18 -2.78
CA PRO A 152 24.95 -10.53 -3.19
C PRO A 152 24.66 -11.61 -2.13
N ASP A 153 24.61 -11.24 -0.85
CA ASP A 153 24.29 -12.16 0.25
C ASP A 153 22.77 -12.40 0.38
N LEU A 154 21.93 -11.64 -0.35
CA LEU A 154 20.47 -11.81 -0.35
C LEU A 154 20.09 -13.05 -1.17
N ASP A 155 20.07 -14.19 -0.50
CA ASP A 155 19.68 -15.48 -1.09
C ASP A 155 18.15 -15.58 -1.23
N ALA A 156 17.61 -15.01 -2.31
CA ALA A 156 16.19 -15.08 -2.63
C ALA A 156 15.97 -15.67 -4.02
N GLY A 157 15.03 -16.62 -4.13
CA GLY A 157 14.64 -17.19 -5.42
C GLY A 157 13.97 -16.18 -6.36
N TYR A 158 13.25 -15.21 -5.78
CA TYR A 158 12.64 -14.11 -6.52
C TYR A 158 12.81 -12.76 -5.83
N LEU A 159 13.00 -11.72 -6.64
CA LEU A 159 13.01 -10.33 -6.19
C LEU A 159 11.79 -9.58 -6.75
N ILE A 160 11.00 -9.00 -5.87
CA ILE A 160 10.05 -7.94 -6.23
C ILE A 160 10.78 -6.62 -6.06
N VAL A 161 10.93 -5.87 -7.14
CA VAL A 161 11.65 -4.60 -7.11
C VAL A 161 10.70 -3.47 -7.50
N SER A 162 10.59 -2.48 -6.61
CA SER A 162 9.94 -1.20 -6.90
C SER A 162 10.98 -0.10 -6.97
N ALA A 163 10.77 0.91 -7.82
CA ALA A 163 11.59 2.11 -7.87
C ALA A 163 10.72 3.32 -7.53
N GLY A 164 11.22 4.16 -6.63
CA GLY A 164 10.59 5.42 -6.25
C GLY A 164 9.37 5.32 -5.32
N TYR A 165 8.72 6.47 -5.13
CA TYR A 165 7.79 6.85 -4.06
C TYR A 165 8.39 6.94 -2.63
N GLY A 166 8.17 8.08 -2.00
CA GLY A 166 8.52 8.41 -0.61
C GLY A 166 8.26 9.91 -0.41
N ALA A 167 7.98 10.41 0.79
CA ALA A 167 7.67 11.84 0.97
C ALA A 167 8.77 12.80 0.47
N SER A 168 9.99 12.28 0.23
CA SER A 168 11.14 12.95 -0.37
C SER A 168 11.26 12.77 -1.91
N SER A 169 10.24 12.23 -2.58
CA SER A 169 10.29 11.84 -4.00
C SER A 169 9.64 12.82 -4.97
N ALA A 170 9.23 14.01 -4.54
CA ALA A 170 8.57 15.00 -5.40
C ALA A 170 9.40 15.42 -6.64
N ASN A 171 10.66 15.00 -6.78
CA ASN A 171 11.48 15.17 -7.99
C ASN A 171 12.47 14.02 -8.28
N ASN A 172 12.28 12.81 -7.73
CA ASN A 172 13.34 11.78 -7.72
C ASN A 172 12.99 10.44 -8.40
N GLN A 173 11.82 10.33 -9.03
CA GLN A 173 11.40 9.08 -9.71
C GLN A 173 12.38 8.71 -10.84
N GLY A 174 12.73 9.65 -11.72
CA GLY A 174 13.66 9.39 -12.83
C GLY A 174 15.06 8.97 -12.37
N VAL A 175 15.53 9.46 -11.21
CA VAL A 175 16.81 9.05 -10.63
C VAL A 175 16.74 7.61 -10.11
N ALA A 176 15.63 7.23 -9.46
CA ALA A 176 15.40 5.87 -9.01
C ALA A 176 15.28 4.89 -10.18
N ASP A 177 14.59 5.29 -11.25
CA ASP A 177 14.44 4.49 -12.47
C ASP A 177 15.80 4.30 -13.17
N GLN A 178 16.62 5.36 -13.26
CA GLN A 178 17.97 5.26 -13.82
C GLN A 178 18.86 4.34 -12.97
N ARG A 179 18.77 4.42 -11.64
CA ARG A 179 19.51 3.53 -10.74
C ARG A 179 19.11 2.07 -10.94
N LEU A 180 17.81 1.78 -11.05
CA LEU A 180 17.31 0.44 -11.38
C LEU A 180 17.82 -0.02 -12.76
N ALA A 181 17.82 0.84 -13.77
CA ALA A 181 18.30 0.51 -15.10
C ALA A 181 19.80 0.17 -15.13
N ASN A 182 20.60 0.82 -14.30
CA ASN A 182 22.02 0.50 -14.17
C ASN A 182 22.23 -0.85 -13.46
N LEU A 183 21.51 -1.09 -12.36
CA LEU A 183 21.58 -2.37 -11.63
C LEU A 183 21.16 -3.59 -12.44
N LYS A 184 20.37 -3.41 -13.52
CA LYS A 184 20.00 -4.51 -14.42
C LYS A 184 21.07 -4.85 -15.47
N LYS A 185 22.09 -4.00 -15.65
CA LYS A 185 23.16 -4.19 -16.63
C LYS A 185 24.40 -4.86 -16.03
N ASP A 186 24.56 -4.71 -14.72
CA ASP A 186 25.60 -5.34 -13.91
C ASP A 186 25.19 -6.78 -13.55
#